data_AF-A0A955FMW4-F1
#
_entry.id   AF-A0A955FMW4-F1
#
_cell.length_a   1.000
_cell.length_b   1.000
_cell.length_c   1.000
_cell.angle_alpha   90.00
_cell.angle_beta   90.00
_cell.angle_gamma   90.00
#
_symmetry.space_group_name_H-M   'P 1'
#
loop_
_entity.id
_entity.type
_entity.pdbx_description
1 polymer ?
#
loop_
_entity_poly.entity_id
_entity_poly.type
_entity_poly.pdbx_seq_one_letter_code
_entity_poly.pdbx_strand_id
1 'polypeptide(L)'
;GSMTGYTLDQSIATDFSNLIDWINNAVSNEEHYLRQRSHSPMTIEAAVRRLRNTISGNRVLERNASSGNPPQFAHQRNFGPIVIDIDGLPSQAQRFVVASIIEYLKADRRKNAGRRQAYILMLDELNQYAGRGNRDEVARLFEHVAAQLRSQGIILFGAQQKASDVNESVFENSATKILGNTGSGEIGQSIWTRELSTDVRSRALQLRKEEKLVLQDGFRYPMALKFPANPWATRERDALVVSNESIFLHEEIEL
;
A
#
# COMPACT_ATOMS: atom_id res chain seq x y z
N GLY A 1 11.11 23.15 2.33
CA GLY A 1 11.60 22.48 1.11
C GLY A 1 11.05 21.08 1.08
N SER A 2 10.12 20.78 0.19
CA SER A 2 9.55 19.44 0.02
C SER A 2 10.54 18.60 -0.78
N MET A 3 11.00 17.46 -0.22
CA MET A 3 11.85 16.50 -0.92
C MET A 3 11.05 15.85 -2.05
N THR A 4 11.06 16.46 -3.23
CA THR A 4 10.71 15.78 -4.47
C THR A 4 11.86 14.85 -4.82
N GLY A 5 11.57 13.55 -4.99
CA GLY A 5 12.56 12.56 -5.40
C GLY A 5 13.35 13.05 -6.62
N TYR A 6 14.66 13.18 -6.45
CA TYR A 6 15.57 13.49 -7.55
C TYR A 6 15.68 12.26 -8.44
N THR A 7 15.42 12.42 -9.74
CA THR A 7 15.75 11.39 -10.72
C THR A 7 17.27 11.34 -10.88
N LEU A 8 17.86 10.16 -10.77
CA LEU A 8 19.28 9.97 -11.08
C LEU A 8 19.49 10.36 -12.55
N ASP A 9 20.54 11.14 -12.83
CA ASP A 9 20.88 11.49 -14.20
C ASP A 9 21.12 10.20 -15.01
N GLN A 10 20.44 10.05 -16.14
CA GLN A 10 20.58 8.88 -17.01
C GLN A 10 21.98 8.77 -17.63
N SER A 11 22.78 9.83 -17.58
CA SER A 11 24.20 9.80 -17.92
C SER A 11 25.04 8.97 -16.94
N ILE A 12 24.54 8.76 -15.71
CA ILE A 12 25.27 8.07 -14.63
C ILE A 12 25.06 6.55 -14.69
N ALA A 13 23.82 6.12 -14.91
CA ALA A 13 23.48 4.70 -14.98
C ALA A 13 22.28 4.49 -15.90
N THR A 14 22.40 3.52 -16.80
CA THR A 14 21.33 3.15 -17.74
C THR A 14 20.60 1.88 -17.35
N ASP A 15 21.23 1.02 -16.53
CA ASP A 15 20.65 -0.19 -15.96
C ASP A 15 21.03 -0.36 -14.49
N PHE A 16 20.49 -1.39 -13.83
CA PHE A 16 20.77 -1.66 -12.42
C PHE A 16 22.21 -2.13 -12.17
N SER A 17 22.87 -2.78 -13.13
CA SER A 17 24.28 -3.15 -13.03
C SER A 17 25.16 -1.90 -12.94
N ASN A 18 25.01 -0.97 -13.87
CA ASN A 18 25.72 0.31 -13.89
C ASN A 18 25.44 1.11 -12.61
N LEU A 19 24.19 1.11 -12.14
CA LEU A 19 23.82 1.79 -10.89
C LEU A 19 24.54 1.18 -9.70
N ILE A 20 24.56 -0.16 -9.58
CA ILE A 20 25.27 -0.87 -8.52
C ILE A 20 26.75 -0.54 -8.55
N ASP A 21 27.37 -0.58 -9.72
CA ASP A 21 28.80 -0.35 -9.88
C ASP A 21 29.16 1.11 -9.56
N TRP A 22 28.35 2.06 -10.01
CA TRP A 22 28.50 3.48 -9.70
C TRP A 22 28.40 3.75 -8.19
N ILE A 23 27.38 3.21 -7.51
CA ILE A 23 27.26 3.36 -6.04
C ILE A 23 28.44 2.68 -5.34
N ASN A 24 28.86 1.50 -5.81
CA ASN A 24 29.96 0.75 -5.20
C ASN A 24 31.31 1.45 -5.35
N ASN A 25 31.53 2.20 -6.44
CA ASN A 25 32.74 3.02 -6.62
C ASN A 25 32.89 4.10 -5.53
N ALA A 26 31.78 4.54 -4.93
CA ALA A 26 31.80 5.50 -3.83
C ALA A 26 32.45 4.96 -2.54
N VAL A 27 32.66 3.64 -2.42
CA VAL A 27 33.28 3.03 -1.24
C VAL A 27 34.76 3.40 -1.17
N SER A 28 35.46 3.41 -2.31
CA SER A 28 36.90 3.69 -2.40
C SER A 28 37.23 5.08 -2.96
N ASN A 29 36.27 5.78 -3.57
CA ASN A 29 36.50 7.10 -4.15
C ASN A 29 35.96 8.22 -3.24
N GLU A 30 36.83 8.95 -2.54
CA GLU A 30 36.46 10.05 -1.64
C GLU A 30 35.85 11.26 -2.36
N GLU A 31 36.19 11.47 -3.63
CA GLU A 31 35.62 12.55 -4.45
C GLU A 31 34.21 12.21 -4.96
N HIS A 32 33.73 10.98 -4.76
CA HIS A 32 32.42 10.57 -5.22
C HIS A 32 31.29 11.39 -4.58
N TYR A 33 30.24 11.70 -5.35
CA TYR A 33 29.09 12.50 -4.90
C TYR A 33 28.51 12.06 -3.54
N LEU A 34 28.33 10.76 -3.33
CA LEU A 34 27.83 10.20 -2.07
C LEU A 34 28.78 10.46 -0.88
N ARG A 35 30.09 10.47 -1.11
CA ARG A 35 31.11 10.76 -0.10
C ARG A 35 31.15 12.25 0.22
N GLN A 36 30.98 13.11 -0.78
CA GLN A 36 30.81 14.56 -0.58
C GLN A 36 29.57 14.91 0.25
N ARG A 37 28.51 14.08 0.18
CA ARG A 37 27.32 14.16 1.04
C ARG A 37 27.51 13.55 2.44
N SER A 38 28.75 13.23 2.80
CA SER A 38 29.14 12.66 4.09
C SER A 38 28.53 11.29 4.41
N HIS A 39 28.20 10.48 3.39
CA HIS A 39 27.82 9.08 3.61
C HIS A 39 29.06 8.23 3.93
N SER A 40 28.96 7.38 4.97
CA SER A 40 30.03 6.47 5.34
C SER A 40 30.18 5.33 4.32
N PRO A 41 31.39 4.77 4.11
CA PRO A 41 31.59 3.65 3.18
C PRO A 41 30.75 2.43 3.59
N MET A 42 30.64 2.16 4.89
CA MET A 42 29.82 1.07 5.42
C MET A 42 28.33 1.24 5.09
N THR A 43 27.81 2.48 5.13
CA THR A 43 26.43 2.78 4.74
C THR A 43 26.22 2.53 3.25
N ILE A 44 27.19 2.91 2.42
CA ILE A 44 27.17 2.71 0.97
C ILE A 44 27.19 1.21 0.64
N GLU A 45 28.10 0.44 1.24
CA GLU A 45 28.17 -1.03 1.07
C GLU A 45 26.86 -1.71 1.50
N ALA A 46 26.27 -1.27 2.62
CA ALA A 46 24.99 -1.79 3.08
C ALA A 46 23.86 -1.50 2.08
N ALA A 47 23.86 -0.32 1.45
CA ALA A 47 22.91 0.03 0.40
C ALA A 47 23.11 -0.82 -0.86
N VAL A 48 24.36 -0.98 -1.33
CA VAL A 48 24.70 -1.85 -2.47
C VAL A 48 24.25 -3.29 -2.22
N ARG A 49 24.51 -3.84 -1.03
CA ARG A 49 24.08 -5.19 -0.65
C ARG A 49 22.57 -5.34 -0.69
N ARG A 50 21.81 -4.37 -0.16
CA ARG A 50 20.34 -4.39 -0.20
C ARG A 50 19.80 -4.30 -1.63
N LEU A 51 20.39 -3.44 -2.45
CA LEU A 51 20.01 -3.29 -3.86
C LEU A 51 20.29 -4.60 -4.63
N ARG A 52 21.48 -5.19 -4.47
CA ARG A 52 21.82 -6.50 -5.04
C ARG A 52 20.83 -7.58 -4.62
N ASN A 53 20.47 -7.67 -3.34
CA ASN A 53 19.50 -8.64 -2.85
C ASN A 53 18.09 -8.40 -3.40
N THR A 54 17.73 -7.14 -3.64
CA THR A 54 16.43 -6.78 -4.21
C THR A 54 16.33 -7.11 -5.69
N ILE A 55 17.45 -7.06 -6.44
CA ILE A 55 17.49 -7.40 -7.87
C ILE A 55 17.72 -8.90 -8.08
N SER A 56 18.45 -9.55 -7.16
CA SER A 56 18.78 -10.97 -7.29
C SER A 56 17.56 -11.85 -7.10
N GLY A 57 17.30 -12.74 -8.05
CA GLY A 57 16.31 -13.81 -7.88
C GLY A 57 14.86 -13.42 -8.15
N ASN A 58 14.58 -12.27 -8.79
CA ASN A 58 13.25 -11.99 -9.32
C ASN A 58 13.28 -11.60 -10.80
N ARG A 59 12.14 -11.78 -11.47
CA ARG A 59 11.93 -11.49 -12.90
C ARG A 59 11.40 -10.07 -13.15
N VAL A 60 11.23 -9.26 -12.10
CA VAL A 60 10.60 -7.94 -12.20
C VAL A 60 11.65 -6.84 -12.34
N LEU A 61 12.78 -6.99 -11.66
CA LEU A 61 13.91 -6.06 -11.73
C LEU A 61 15.04 -6.72 -12.52
N GLU A 62 15.02 -6.55 -13.84
CA GLU A 62 16.05 -7.09 -14.72
C GLU A 62 17.35 -6.29 -14.59
N ARG A 63 18.43 -6.98 -14.20
CA ARG A 63 19.70 -6.34 -13.84
C ARG A 63 20.32 -5.50 -14.97
N ASN A 64 20.20 -5.97 -16.21
CA ASN A 64 20.85 -5.37 -17.39
C ASN A 64 19.82 -4.76 -18.37
N ALA A 65 18.58 -4.56 -17.92
CA ALA A 65 17.58 -3.92 -18.75
C ALA A 65 17.72 -2.40 -18.65
N SER A 66 17.91 -1.75 -19.80
CA SER A 66 17.97 -0.28 -19.90
C SER A 66 16.59 0.37 -19.95
N SER A 67 15.54 -0.43 -20.09
CA SER A 67 14.14 0.00 -20.05
C SER A 67 13.28 -1.11 -19.48
N GLY A 68 12.15 -0.74 -18.88
CA GLY A 68 11.13 -1.68 -18.41
C GLY A 68 9.83 -1.54 -19.18
N ASN A 69 8.88 -2.43 -18.91
CA ASN A 69 7.52 -2.35 -19.41
C ASN A 69 6.54 -2.10 -18.25
N PRO A 70 6.51 -0.89 -17.67
CA PRO A 70 5.62 -0.60 -16.56
C PRO A 70 4.16 -0.68 -17.02
N PRO A 71 3.23 -1.10 -16.13
CA PRO A 71 1.82 -1.12 -16.50
C PRO A 71 1.33 0.27 -16.90
N GLN A 72 0.62 0.36 -18.02
CA GLN A 72 0.14 1.62 -18.56
C GLN A 72 -1.22 2.00 -17.96
N PHE A 73 -1.22 2.44 -16.70
CA PHE A 73 -2.45 2.77 -15.96
C PHE A 73 -3.22 3.96 -16.56
N ALA A 74 -2.53 4.94 -17.14
CA ALA A 74 -3.12 6.20 -17.57
C ALA A 74 -3.88 6.14 -18.92
N HIS A 75 -3.59 5.13 -19.76
CA HIS A 75 -4.15 5.03 -21.12
C HIS A 75 -5.28 4.01 -21.23
N GLN A 76 -5.44 3.15 -20.23
CA GLN A 76 -6.52 2.17 -20.21
C GLN A 76 -7.82 2.84 -19.75
N ARG A 77 -8.74 3.08 -20.69
CA ARG A 77 -10.15 3.41 -20.38
C ARG A 77 -10.97 2.19 -19.97
N ASN A 78 -10.33 1.04 -19.74
CA ASN A 78 -11.02 -0.15 -19.28
C ASN A 78 -11.50 0.06 -17.85
N PHE A 79 -12.77 -0.23 -17.61
CA PHE A 79 -13.44 -0.08 -16.31
C PHE A 79 -13.12 -1.23 -15.32
N GLY A 80 -12.25 -2.16 -15.69
CA GLY A 80 -11.91 -3.34 -14.87
C GLY A 80 -10.71 -3.11 -13.95
N PRO A 81 -10.60 -3.87 -12.83
CA PRO A 81 -9.44 -3.81 -11.96
C PRO A 81 -8.18 -4.33 -12.66
N ILE A 82 -7.05 -3.68 -12.42
CA ILE A 82 -5.72 -4.17 -12.84
C ILE A 82 -5.13 -4.93 -11.67
N VAL A 83 -4.93 -6.23 -11.85
CA VAL A 83 -4.31 -7.10 -10.84
C VAL A 83 -2.84 -7.24 -11.16
N ILE A 84 -1.99 -6.90 -10.19
CA ILE A 84 -0.54 -7.06 -10.29
C ILE A 84 -0.16 -8.13 -9.28
N ASP A 85 0.11 -9.34 -9.78
CA ASP A 85 0.57 -10.44 -8.94
C ASP A 85 2.03 -10.22 -8.53
N ILE A 86 2.24 -10.11 -7.22
CA ILE A 86 3.55 -9.90 -6.60
C ILE A 86 3.89 -10.99 -5.57
N ASP A 87 3.02 -11.99 -5.39
CA ASP A 87 3.17 -13.01 -4.34
C ASP A 87 4.47 -13.82 -4.50
N GLY A 88 4.83 -14.14 -5.75
CA GLY A 88 6.06 -14.85 -6.08
C GLY A 88 7.37 -14.06 -5.85
N LEU A 89 7.30 -12.81 -5.40
CA LEU A 89 8.47 -11.96 -5.18
C LEU A 89 8.92 -11.97 -3.70
N PRO A 90 10.23 -11.85 -3.41
CA PRO A 90 10.68 -11.57 -2.06
C PRO A 90 10.08 -10.27 -1.51
N SER A 91 9.83 -10.20 -0.20
CA SER A 91 9.18 -9.06 0.44
C SER A 91 9.79 -7.69 0.09
N GLN A 92 11.13 -7.60 -0.03
CA GLN A 92 11.81 -6.37 -0.45
C GLN A 92 11.46 -5.96 -1.89
N ALA A 93 11.35 -6.92 -2.81
CA ALA A 93 10.96 -6.67 -4.19
C ALA A 93 9.48 -6.29 -4.29
N GLN A 94 8.60 -6.93 -3.52
CA GLN A 94 7.19 -6.52 -3.42
C GLN A 94 7.06 -5.04 -2.99
N ARG A 95 7.76 -4.67 -1.89
CA ARG A 95 7.80 -3.28 -1.41
C ARG A 95 8.31 -2.31 -2.47
N PHE A 96 9.34 -2.69 -3.22
CA PHE A 96 9.89 -1.87 -4.29
C PHE A 96 8.90 -1.68 -5.44
N VAL A 97 8.23 -2.74 -5.89
CA VAL A 97 7.23 -2.69 -6.97
C VAL A 97 6.08 -1.77 -6.60
N VAL A 98 5.52 -1.95 -5.40
CA VAL A 98 4.41 -1.11 -4.91
C VAL A 98 4.82 0.35 -4.77
N ALA A 99 6.00 0.63 -4.21
CA ALA A 99 6.52 1.99 -4.13
C ALA A 99 6.71 2.63 -5.51
N SER A 100 7.22 1.86 -6.48
CA SER A 100 7.42 2.32 -7.86
C SER A 100 6.10 2.66 -8.55
N ILE A 101 5.04 1.87 -8.31
CA ILE A 101 3.70 2.15 -8.81
C ILE A 101 3.16 3.45 -8.22
N ILE A 102 3.26 3.63 -6.90
CA ILE A 102 2.81 4.86 -6.24
C ILE A 102 3.53 6.09 -6.81
N GLU A 103 4.84 6.03 -6.99
CA GLU A 103 5.61 7.13 -7.59
C GLU A 103 5.22 7.41 -9.05
N TYR A 104 4.97 6.35 -9.85
CA TYR A 104 4.44 6.51 -11.19
C TYR A 104 3.10 7.24 -11.18
N LEU A 105 2.17 6.82 -10.31
CA LEU A 105 0.85 7.45 -10.20
C LEU A 105 0.94 8.91 -9.74
N LYS A 106 1.83 9.23 -8.80
CA LYS A 106 2.11 10.61 -8.39
C LYS A 106 2.62 11.45 -9.56
N ALA A 107 3.58 10.92 -10.32
CA ALA A 107 4.14 11.61 -11.48
C ALA A 107 3.09 11.86 -12.57
N ASP A 108 2.23 10.86 -12.83
CA ASP A 108 1.11 11.00 -13.77
C ASP A 108 0.12 12.06 -13.30
N ARG A 109 -0.33 12.02 -12.04
CA ARG A 109 -1.27 13.00 -11.47
C ARG A 109 -0.70 14.41 -11.44
N ARG A 110 0.61 14.57 -11.23
CA ARG A 110 1.29 15.88 -11.29
C ARG A 110 1.30 16.44 -12.72
N LYS A 111 1.56 15.60 -13.73
CA LYS A 111 1.56 16.01 -15.15
C LYS A 111 0.15 16.24 -15.70
N ASN A 112 -0.83 15.48 -15.21
CA ASN A 112 -2.20 15.43 -15.72
C ASN A 112 -3.25 15.92 -14.70
N ALA A 113 -2.90 16.91 -13.87
CA ALA A 113 -3.73 17.38 -12.75
C ALA A 113 -5.16 17.78 -13.15
N GLY A 114 -5.35 18.29 -14.37
CA GLY A 114 -6.66 18.67 -14.91
C GLY A 114 -7.60 17.50 -15.27
N ARG A 115 -7.09 16.25 -15.32
CA ARG A 115 -7.94 15.08 -15.62
C ARG A 115 -8.77 14.71 -14.39
N ARG A 116 -10.08 14.54 -14.59
CA ARG A 116 -11.00 13.94 -13.60
C ARG A 116 -10.80 12.42 -13.56
N GLN A 117 -9.67 12.00 -13.02
CA GLN A 117 -9.27 10.61 -12.88
C GLN A 117 -8.80 10.36 -11.46
N ALA A 118 -9.26 9.26 -10.86
CA ALA A 118 -8.78 8.79 -9.57
C ALA A 118 -8.17 7.40 -9.74
N TYR A 119 -7.07 7.15 -9.03
CA TYR A 119 -6.47 5.83 -8.91
C TYR A 119 -6.83 5.25 -7.55
N ILE A 120 -7.41 4.05 -7.56
CA ILE A 120 -7.71 3.29 -6.36
C ILE A 120 -6.66 2.18 -6.26
N LEU A 121 -5.80 2.27 -5.26
CA LEU A 121 -4.79 1.26 -4.96
C LEU A 121 -5.31 0.37 -3.84
N MET A 122 -5.45 -0.92 -4.11
CA MET A 122 -5.81 -1.93 -3.12
C MET A 122 -4.57 -2.73 -2.74
N LEU A 123 -4.27 -2.83 -1.44
CA LEU A 123 -3.14 -3.58 -0.92
C LEU A 123 -3.59 -4.43 0.28
N ASP A 124 -3.28 -5.71 0.23
CA ASP A 124 -3.34 -6.57 1.40
C ASP A 124 -2.04 -6.46 2.21
N GLU A 125 -2.06 -6.93 3.45
CA GLU A 125 -0.92 -6.93 4.38
C GLU A 125 -0.25 -5.54 4.48
N LEU A 126 -1.03 -4.51 4.80
CA LEU A 126 -0.55 -3.13 4.83
C LEU A 126 0.70 -2.93 5.72
N ASN A 127 0.87 -3.75 6.76
CA ASN A 127 2.05 -3.72 7.65
C ASN A 127 3.36 -4.06 6.93
N GLN A 128 3.34 -4.81 5.83
CA GLN A 128 4.54 -5.07 5.04
C GLN A 128 5.11 -3.77 4.46
N TYR A 129 4.23 -2.82 4.12
CA TYR A 129 4.59 -1.56 3.50
C TYR A 129 4.74 -0.42 4.52
N ALA A 130 3.79 -0.35 5.45
CA ALA A 130 3.65 0.67 6.47
C ALA A 130 3.52 0.06 7.87
N GLY A 131 4.41 -0.87 8.23
CA GLY A 131 4.42 -1.52 9.55
C GLY A 131 4.73 -0.55 10.69
N ARG A 132 4.21 -0.86 11.88
CA ARG A 132 4.47 -0.07 13.09
C ARG A 132 5.96 -0.05 13.41
N GLY A 133 6.50 1.15 13.61
CA GLY A 133 7.92 1.35 13.88
C GLY A 133 8.83 1.37 12.64
N ASN A 134 8.33 1.05 11.45
CA ASN A 134 9.10 1.21 10.22
C ASN A 134 9.29 2.71 9.93
N ARG A 135 10.54 3.10 9.68
CA ARG A 135 10.94 4.50 9.39
C ARG A 135 11.65 4.65 8.05
N ASP A 136 11.61 3.61 7.22
CA ASP A 136 12.22 3.63 5.90
C ASP A 136 11.38 4.47 4.91
N GLU A 137 11.95 4.70 3.73
CA GLU A 137 11.34 5.58 2.73
C GLU A 137 10.03 5.03 2.16
N VAL A 138 9.86 3.70 2.13
CA VAL A 138 8.59 3.09 1.73
C VAL A 138 7.52 3.38 2.79
N ALA A 139 7.82 3.22 4.08
CA ALA A 139 6.87 3.58 5.13
C ALA A 139 6.46 5.06 5.07
N ARG A 140 7.43 5.97 4.87
CA ARG A 140 7.17 7.41 4.69
C ARG A 140 6.34 7.71 3.45
N LEU A 141 6.55 6.97 2.36
CA LEU A 141 5.73 7.11 1.16
C LEU A 141 4.26 6.80 1.47
N PHE A 142 3.99 5.77 2.27
CA PHE A 142 2.63 5.42 2.69
C PHE A 142 2.01 6.43 3.66
N GLU A 143 2.79 6.98 4.59
CA GLU A 143 2.35 8.11 5.42
C GLU A 143 1.95 9.31 4.54
N HIS A 144 2.75 9.63 3.53
CA HIS A 144 2.46 10.70 2.58
C HIS A 144 1.20 10.41 1.74
N VAL A 145 1.02 9.16 1.30
CA VAL A 145 -0.19 8.71 0.58
C VAL A 145 -1.43 8.93 1.43
N ALA A 146 -1.43 8.46 2.68
CA ALA A 146 -2.55 8.58 3.60
C ALA A 146 -2.87 10.04 3.92
N ALA A 147 -1.86 10.88 4.13
CA ALA A 147 -2.06 12.26 4.55
C ALA A 147 -2.47 13.22 3.41
N GLN A 148 -1.92 13.06 2.19
CA GLN A 148 -1.97 14.12 1.18
C GLN A 148 -2.54 13.71 -0.18
N LEU A 149 -2.33 12.47 -0.61
CA LEU A 149 -2.56 12.11 -2.01
C LEU A 149 -4.04 11.90 -2.38
N ARG A 150 -4.94 11.80 -1.40
CA ARG A 150 -6.40 11.77 -1.64
C ARG A 150 -6.86 12.98 -2.46
N SER A 151 -6.37 14.17 -2.11
CA SER A 151 -6.68 15.42 -2.82
C SER A 151 -6.16 15.43 -4.27
N GLN A 152 -5.12 14.63 -4.53
CA GLN A 152 -4.51 14.47 -5.84
C GLN A 152 -5.15 13.34 -6.64
N GLY A 153 -6.21 12.71 -6.13
CA GLY A 153 -6.91 11.61 -6.81
C GLY A 153 -6.21 10.27 -6.70
N ILE A 154 -5.41 10.03 -5.66
CA ILE A 154 -4.85 8.70 -5.35
C ILE A 154 -5.45 8.26 -4.02
N ILE A 155 -6.13 7.12 -4.03
CA ILE A 155 -6.88 6.58 -2.89
C ILE A 155 -6.30 5.21 -2.55
N LEU A 156 -5.90 5.03 -1.29
CA LEU A 156 -5.39 3.77 -0.78
C LEU A 156 -6.48 3.04 0.00
N PHE A 157 -6.74 1.79 -0.38
CA PHE A 157 -7.48 0.81 0.42
C PHE A 157 -6.50 -0.24 0.90
N GLY A 158 -6.14 -0.17 2.18
CA GLY A 158 -5.31 -1.16 2.84
C GLY A 158 -6.15 -2.16 3.62
N ALA A 159 -5.79 -3.44 3.54
CA ALA A 159 -6.30 -4.49 4.40
C ALA A 159 -5.19 -5.00 5.33
N GLN A 160 -5.57 -5.35 6.56
CA GLN A 160 -4.67 -5.97 7.53
C GLN A 160 -5.46 -6.67 8.63
N GLN A 161 -4.88 -7.73 9.21
CA GLN A 161 -5.49 -8.49 10.31
C GLN A 161 -5.56 -7.69 11.63
N LYS A 162 -4.50 -6.94 11.95
CA LYS A 162 -4.38 -6.10 13.15
C LYS A 162 -3.97 -4.69 12.77
N ALA A 163 -4.77 -3.69 13.14
CA ALA A 163 -4.40 -2.30 12.94
C ALA A 163 -3.20 -1.91 13.80
N SER A 164 -2.99 -2.56 14.95
CA SER A 164 -1.84 -2.32 15.82
C SER A 164 -0.48 -2.69 15.22
N ASP A 165 -0.45 -3.46 14.13
CA ASP A 165 0.76 -3.78 13.38
C ASP A 165 1.06 -2.73 12.29
N VAL A 166 0.15 -1.79 12.04
CA VAL A 166 0.28 -0.71 11.06
C VAL A 166 0.81 0.56 11.73
N ASN A 167 1.52 1.37 10.96
CA ASN A 167 1.97 2.69 11.35
C ASN A 167 0.78 3.56 11.80
N GLU A 168 0.90 4.13 13.00
CA GLU A 168 -0.15 4.93 13.64
C GLU A 168 -0.57 6.11 12.77
N SER A 169 0.37 6.80 12.11
CA SER A 169 0.04 7.93 11.23
C SER A 169 -0.74 7.50 9.99
N VAL A 170 -0.46 6.32 9.42
CA VAL A 170 -1.26 5.81 8.30
C VAL A 170 -2.69 5.49 8.74
N PHE A 171 -2.83 4.87 9.91
CA PHE A 171 -4.16 4.58 10.49
C PHE A 171 -4.92 5.85 10.84
N GLU A 172 -4.31 6.80 11.56
CA GLU A 172 -4.96 8.05 12.00
C GLU A 172 -5.42 8.88 10.80
N ASN A 173 -4.59 9.01 9.76
CA ASN A 173 -4.94 9.74 8.53
C ASN A 173 -5.96 8.99 7.64
N SER A 174 -6.33 7.76 7.97
CA SER A 174 -7.35 7.03 7.22
C SER A 174 -8.75 7.57 7.55
N ALA A 175 -9.36 8.25 6.58
CA ALA A 175 -10.69 8.85 6.70
C ALA A 175 -11.85 7.85 6.85
N THR A 176 -11.59 6.57 6.56
CA THR A 176 -12.54 5.48 6.74
C THR A 176 -11.80 4.28 7.29
N LYS A 177 -12.29 3.72 8.39
CA LYS A 177 -11.73 2.58 9.09
C LYS A 177 -12.83 1.53 9.22
N ILE A 178 -12.56 0.31 8.77
CA ILE A 178 -13.52 -0.80 8.82
C ILE A 178 -12.97 -1.85 9.77
N LEU A 179 -13.68 -2.10 10.86
CA LEU A 179 -13.33 -3.07 11.88
C LEU A 179 -14.20 -4.33 11.71
N GLY A 180 -13.54 -5.47 11.56
CA GLY A 180 -14.19 -6.78 11.60
C GLY A 180 -14.21 -7.39 13.00
N ASN A 181 -14.65 -8.65 13.08
CA ASN A 181 -14.46 -9.45 14.28
C ASN A 181 -12.96 -9.52 14.59
N THR A 182 -12.57 -8.98 15.75
CA THR A 182 -11.19 -9.01 16.24
C THR A 182 -11.15 -9.28 17.74
N GLY A 183 -10.00 -9.76 18.22
CA GLY A 183 -9.83 -10.16 19.61
C GLY A 183 -9.68 -8.99 20.60
N SER A 184 -9.90 -9.26 21.89
CA SER A 184 -9.74 -8.29 22.97
C SER A 184 -8.34 -7.67 23.05
N GLY A 185 -7.30 -8.43 22.72
CA GLY A 185 -5.93 -7.94 22.67
C GLY A 185 -5.70 -6.84 21.63
N GLU A 186 -6.41 -6.87 20.50
CA GLU A 186 -6.36 -5.83 19.46
C GLU A 186 -7.24 -4.64 19.86
N ILE A 187 -8.49 -4.87 20.26
CA ILE A 187 -9.42 -3.80 20.70
C ILE A 187 -8.88 -3.01 21.91
N GLY A 188 -8.06 -3.64 22.74
CA GLY A 188 -7.40 -3.02 23.88
C GLY A 188 -6.23 -2.10 23.51
N GLN A 189 -5.75 -2.11 22.27
CA GLN A 189 -4.62 -1.29 21.83
C GLN A 189 -4.99 0.19 21.79
N SER A 190 -4.01 1.05 22.11
CA SER A 190 -4.19 2.51 22.16
C SER A 190 -4.77 3.10 20.88
N ILE A 191 -4.45 2.50 19.73
CA ILE A 191 -4.94 2.90 18.42
C ILE A 191 -6.46 2.80 18.31
N TRP A 192 -7.08 1.82 18.99
CA TRP A 192 -8.53 1.65 19.02
C TRP A 192 -9.18 2.33 20.23
N THR A 193 -8.52 2.36 21.40
CA THR A 193 -9.11 2.98 22.61
C THR A 193 -9.23 4.49 22.52
N ARG A 194 -8.45 5.13 21.65
CA ARG A 194 -8.58 6.56 21.32
C ARG A 194 -9.76 6.84 20.38
N GLU A 195 -10.09 5.91 19.50
CA GLU A 195 -11.13 6.05 18.47
C GLU A 195 -12.50 5.59 18.96
N LEU A 196 -12.55 4.59 19.84
CA LEU A 196 -13.76 3.88 20.23
C LEU A 196 -14.06 4.04 21.72
N SER A 197 -15.30 4.42 22.04
CA SER A 197 -15.80 4.39 23.41
C SER A 197 -15.83 2.96 23.96
N THR A 198 -15.88 2.81 25.29
CA THR A 198 -15.95 1.50 25.95
C THR A 198 -17.16 0.68 25.51
N ASP A 199 -18.31 1.31 25.26
CA ASP A 199 -19.52 0.63 24.79
C ASP A 199 -19.32 0.09 23.36
N VAL A 200 -18.75 0.91 22.47
CA VAL A 200 -18.50 0.50 21.08
C VAL A 200 -17.47 -0.62 21.02
N ARG A 201 -16.42 -0.57 21.86
CA ARG A 201 -15.45 -1.67 21.98
C ARG A 201 -16.10 -2.95 22.47
N SER A 202 -17.01 -2.88 23.45
CA SER A 202 -17.76 -4.04 23.94
C SER A 202 -18.62 -4.65 22.83
N ARG A 203 -19.24 -3.82 21.98
CA ARG A 203 -19.98 -4.28 20.80
C ARG A 203 -19.06 -4.87 19.73
N ALA A 204 -17.89 -4.28 19.50
CA ALA A 204 -16.92 -4.76 18.52
C ALA A 204 -16.45 -6.20 18.81
N LEU A 205 -16.29 -6.54 20.09
CA LEU A 205 -15.94 -7.91 20.52
C LEU A 205 -17.03 -8.96 20.23
N GLN A 206 -18.26 -8.52 19.97
CA GLN A 206 -19.41 -9.37 19.67
C GLN A 206 -19.77 -9.39 18.19
N LEU A 207 -18.99 -8.72 17.33
CA LEU A 207 -19.24 -8.72 15.89
C LEU A 207 -19.14 -10.15 15.35
N ARG A 208 -20.14 -10.56 14.56
CA ARG A 208 -20.06 -11.81 13.81
C ARG A 208 -19.15 -11.65 12.58
N LYS A 209 -18.80 -12.77 11.93
CA LYS A 209 -17.87 -12.78 10.78
C LYS A 209 -18.34 -11.88 9.64
N GLU A 210 -19.65 -11.83 9.42
CA GLU A 210 -20.32 -11.02 8.40
C GLU A 210 -20.50 -9.56 8.83
N GLU A 211 -20.50 -9.27 10.13
CA GLU A 211 -20.70 -7.92 10.64
C GLU A 211 -19.40 -7.12 10.59
N LYS A 212 -19.52 -5.83 10.29
CA LYS A 212 -18.43 -4.85 10.27
C LYS A 212 -18.87 -3.59 10.97
N LEU A 213 -17.94 -2.94 11.64
CA LEU A 213 -18.12 -1.62 12.19
C LEU A 213 -17.36 -0.63 11.31
N VAL A 214 -18.06 0.33 10.72
CA VAL A 214 -17.48 1.37 9.87
C VAL A 214 -17.39 2.66 10.65
N LEU A 215 -16.17 3.16 10.79
CA LEU A 215 -15.86 4.48 11.31
C LEU A 215 -15.51 5.36 10.11
N GLN A 216 -16.14 6.53 10.02
CA GLN A 216 -15.86 7.49 8.96
C GLN A 216 -16.00 8.89 9.56
N ASP A 217 -15.07 9.78 9.25
CA ASP A 217 -14.97 11.12 9.87
C ASP A 217 -16.24 11.97 9.72
N GLY A 218 -17.08 11.69 8.72
CA GLY A 218 -18.36 12.37 8.49
C GLY A 218 -19.49 11.96 9.44
N PHE A 219 -19.35 10.85 10.17
CA PHE A 219 -20.39 10.32 11.05
C PHE A 219 -19.94 10.35 12.51
N ARG A 220 -20.83 10.83 13.40
CA ARG A 220 -20.53 10.90 14.84
C ARG A 220 -20.44 9.54 15.51
N TYR A 221 -21.16 8.56 14.98
CA TYR A 221 -21.26 7.22 15.55
C TYR A 221 -20.80 6.19 14.52
N PRO A 222 -20.02 5.18 14.94
CA PRO A 222 -19.66 4.06 14.07
C PRO A 222 -20.91 3.30 13.62
N MET A 223 -20.94 2.94 12.34
CA MET A 223 -22.06 2.24 11.72
C MET A 223 -21.81 0.74 11.70
N ALA A 224 -22.72 -0.04 12.29
CA ALA A 224 -22.71 -1.48 12.16
C ALA A 224 -23.40 -1.88 10.84
N LEU A 225 -22.70 -2.62 9.99
CA LEU A 225 -23.25 -3.16 8.75
C LEU A 225 -22.99 -4.65 8.64
N LYS A 226 -23.88 -5.34 7.91
CA LYS A 226 -23.71 -6.74 7.55
C LYS A 226 -23.16 -6.78 6.13
N PHE A 227 -21.94 -7.30 5.97
CA PHE A 227 -21.33 -7.44 4.66
C PHE A 227 -21.97 -8.64 3.93
N PRO A 228 -22.34 -8.49 2.64
CA PRO A 228 -22.97 -9.57 1.89
C PRO A 228 -22.02 -10.77 1.74
N ALA A 229 -22.58 -11.95 1.56
CA ALA A 229 -21.80 -13.12 1.18
C ALA A 229 -21.10 -12.86 -0.16
N ASN A 230 -19.89 -13.41 -0.34
CA ASN A 230 -19.16 -13.27 -1.59
C ASN A 230 -20.02 -13.85 -2.74
N PRO A 231 -20.18 -13.15 -3.87
CA PRO A 231 -20.94 -13.66 -5.01
C PRO A 231 -20.17 -14.73 -5.79
N TRP A 232 -18.95 -15.07 -5.38
CA TRP A 232 -18.14 -16.15 -5.92
C TRP A 232 -17.60 -17.04 -4.79
N ALA A 233 -17.43 -18.32 -5.09
CA ALA A 233 -16.84 -19.27 -4.16
C ALA A 233 -15.37 -19.55 -4.49
N THR A 234 -14.51 -19.47 -3.49
CA THR A 234 -13.08 -19.76 -3.63
C THR A 234 -12.78 -21.27 -3.66
N ARG A 235 -13.72 -22.10 -3.21
CA ARG A 235 -13.67 -23.56 -3.29
C ARG A 235 -14.95 -24.04 -3.93
N GLU A 236 -14.85 -25.07 -4.76
CA GLU A 236 -15.99 -25.67 -5.45
C GLU A 236 -17.11 -26.09 -4.49
N ARG A 237 -16.76 -26.65 -3.33
CA ARG A 237 -17.72 -27.04 -2.28
C ARG A 237 -18.45 -25.87 -1.61
N ASP A 238 -17.87 -24.67 -1.68
CA ASP A 238 -18.43 -23.45 -1.10
C ASP A 238 -19.33 -22.72 -2.14
N ALA A 239 -19.40 -23.23 -3.38
CA ALA A 239 -20.25 -22.70 -4.43
C ALA A 239 -21.72 -23.02 -4.12
N LEU A 240 -22.43 -22.00 -3.66
CA LEU A 240 -23.89 -22.03 -3.67
C LEU A 240 -24.34 -21.90 -5.13
N VAL A 241 -25.11 -22.87 -5.63
CA VAL A 241 -25.82 -22.72 -6.91
C VAL A 241 -26.95 -21.73 -6.66
N VAL A 242 -26.64 -20.44 -6.83
CA VAL A 242 -27.62 -19.36 -6.73
C VAL A 242 -28.40 -19.32 -8.04
N SER A 243 -29.68 -19.69 -8.04
CA SER A 243 -30.56 -19.48 -9.19
C SER A 243 -30.78 -17.97 -9.39
N ASN A 244 -30.97 -17.52 -10.64
CA ASN A 244 -31.10 -16.08 -10.98
C ASN A 244 -32.16 -15.31 -10.17
N GLU A 245 -33.11 -15.99 -9.54
CA GLU A 245 -34.15 -15.40 -8.69
C GLU A 245 -33.62 -14.91 -7.31
N SER A 246 -32.50 -15.43 -6.83
CA SER A 246 -32.04 -15.21 -5.44
C SER A 246 -31.02 -14.08 -5.26
N ILE A 247 -30.54 -13.48 -6.36
CA ILE A 247 -29.56 -12.36 -6.34
C ILE A 247 -30.25 -11.01 -6.03
N PHE A 248 -31.57 -10.89 -6.27
CA PHE A 248 -32.32 -9.64 -6.19
C PHE A 248 -33.57 -9.68 -5.29
N LEU A 249 -33.69 -10.66 -4.39
CA LEU A 249 -34.78 -10.63 -3.41
C LEU A 249 -34.54 -9.47 -2.42
N HIS A 250 -35.21 -8.37 -2.73
CA HIS A 250 -35.43 -7.24 -1.85
C HIS A 250 -36.06 -7.73 -0.54
N GLU A 251 -35.38 -7.50 0.59
CA GLU A 251 -36.12 -7.27 1.84
C GLU A 251 -36.91 -5.98 1.61
N GLU A 252 -38.22 -6.10 1.40
CA GLU A 252 -39.15 -4.99 1.54
C GLU A 252 -38.93 -4.41 2.94
N ILE A 253 -38.31 -3.24 3.00
CA ILE A 253 -38.28 -2.42 4.21
C ILE A 253 -39.70 -1.87 4.34
N GLU A 254 -40.53 -2.52 5.15
CA GLU A 254 -41.76 -1.89 5.66
C GLU A 254 -41.33 -0.67 6.50
N LEU A 255 -41.77 0.52 6.06
CA LEU A 255 -41.64 1.80 6.76
C LEU A 255 -42.66 1.93 7.89
#